data_AF-W4UP79-F1
#
_entry.id   AF-W4UP79-F1
#
_cell.length_a   1.000
_cell.length_b   1.000
_cell.length_c   1.000
_cell.angle_alpha   90.00
_cell.angle_beta   90.00
_cell.angle_gamma   90.00
#
_symmetry.space_group_name_H-M   'P 1'
#
loop_
_entity.id
_entity.type
_entity.pdbx_description
1 polymer ?
#
loop_
_entity_poly.entity_id
_entity_poly.type
_entity_poly.pdbx_seq_one_letter_code
_entity_poly.pdbx_strand_id
1 'polypeptide(L)'
;MNKKIIYSAILCLGLSTTSCNDFLNVEPPAGFTPDYVLSSESEIKSLLTGVYSAMTQDNMYGSVFASGLNLNTDVEMSAFSNNTVNSAGSDIACYDVKPYWTILNDTWNAMYKTINITNDIIEGIEVSPLFSKTTGEGNAEVKQMYGEAKTLRAMLYLDLVRVWGDVVFHTKASESDDKFLVGVTDRNQILDFLIEDLIAVEPMMKYAADLDYGVERASREYCQA
;
A
#
# COMPACT_ATOMS: atom_id res chain seq x y z
N MET A 1 -1.57 70.79 -9.77
CA MET A 1 -1.78 69.43 -10.31
C MET A 1 -3.19 69.32 -10.85
N ASN A 2 -3.36 68.99 -12.13
CA ASN A 2 -4.69 68.88 -12.74
C ASN A 2 -5.48 67.75 -12.06
N LYS A 3 -6.63 68.07 -11.46
CA LYS A 3 -7.48 67.11 -10.72
C LYS A 3 -7.79 65.84 -11.55
N LYS A 4 -7.86 65.97 -12.88
CA LYS A 4 -8.04 64.87 -13.83
C LYS A 4 -6.90 63.82 -13.81
N ILE A 5 -5.66 64.25 -13.56
CA ILE A 5 -4.48 63.36 -13.47
C ILE A 5 -4.52 62.57 -12.15
N ILE A 6 -4.98 63.20 -11.06
CA ILE A 6 -5.13 62.55 -9.76
C ILE A 6 -6.21 61.47 -9.82
N TYR A 7 -7.36 61.76 -10.44
CA TYR A 7 -8.43 60.77 -10.60
C TYR A 7 -8.01 59.58 -11.51
N SER A 8 -7.21 59.84 -12.54
CA SER A 8 -6.66 58.76 -13.40
C SER A 8 -5.66 57.87 -12.66
N ALA A 9 -4.82 58.45 -11.79
CA ALA A 9 -3.85 57.69 -11.00
C ALA A 9 -4.53 56.79 -9.95
N ILE A 10 -5.60 57.28 -9.32
CA ILE A 10 -6.39 56.52 -8.34
C ILE A 10 -7.11 55.34 -9.01
N LEU A 11 -7.64 55.52 -10.22
CA LEU A 11 -8.30 54.45 -10.97
C LEU A 11 -7.30 53.35 -11.40
N CYS A 12 -6.10 53.72 -11.85
CA CYS A 12 -5.05 52.76 -12.19
C CYS A 12 -4.54 51.98 -10.97
N LEU A 13 -4.47 52.60 -9.79
CA LEU A 13 -4.08 51.91 -8.55
C LEU A 13 -5.15 50.90 -8.10
N GLY A 14 -6.44 51.23 -8.26
CA GLY A 14 -7.54 50.33 -7.90
C GLY A 14 -7.55 49.03 -8.73
N LEU A 15 -7.22 49.12 -10.01
CA LEU A 15 -7.13 47.97 -10.92
C LEU A 15 -5.93 47.05 -10.66
N SER A 16 -4.92 47.51 -9.91
CA SER A 16 -3.72 46.72 -9.59
C SER A 16 -3.88 45.77 -8.40
N THR A 17 -5.05 45.75 -7.74
CA THR A 17 -5.30 44.95 -6.53
C THR A 17 -6.15 43.69 -6.76
N THR A 18 -6.56 43.41 -8.00
CA THR A 18 -7.25 42.16 -8.34
C THR A 18 -6.23 41.04 -8.57
N SER A 19 -5.75 40.43 -7.48
CA SER A 19 -4.97 39.20 -7.55
C SER A 19 -5.90 38.03 -7.85
N CYS A 20 -5.77 37.41 -9.03
CA CYS A 20 -6.40 36.12 -9.32
C CYS A 20 -5.65 35.03 -8.54
N ASN A 21 -6.02 34.81 -7.27
CA ASN A 21 -5.45 33.72 -6.47
C ASN A 21 -5.85 32.33 -7.00
N ASP A 22 -6.97 32.21 -7.70
CA ASP A 22 -7.48 30.91 -8.17
C ASP A 22 -6.74 30.36 -9.39
N PHE A 23 -5.93 31.16 -10.10
CA PHE A 23 -5.15 30.68 -11.25
C PHE A 23 -3.96 29.80 -10.82
N LEU A 24 -3.45 29.99 -9.60
CA LEU A 24 -2.37 29.17 -9.03
C LEU A 24 -2.89 27.97 -8.24
N ASN A 25 -4.18 27.96 -7.90
CA ASN A 25 -4.87 26.83 -7.30
C ASN A 25 -5.36 25.89 -8.40
N VAL A 26 -4.42 25.33 -9.15
CA VAL A 26 -4.74 24.29 -10.13
C VAL A 26 -4.84 22.98 -9.36
N GLU A 27 -6.06 22.55 -9.04
CA GLU A 27 -6.28 21.16 -8.66
C GLU A 27 -5.83 20.28 -9.83
N PRO A 28 -4.95 19.29 -9.60
CA PRO A 28 -4.46 18.45 -10.66
C PRO A 28 -5.65 17.77 -11.37
N PRO A 29 -5.85 17.96 -12.69
CA PRO A 29 -7.03 17.47 -13.40
C PRO A 29 -7.14 15.94 -13.44
N ALA A 30 -6.10 15.24 -12.99
CA ALA A 30 -6.00 13.79 -12.88
C ALA A 30 -5.27 13.35 -11.60
N GLY A 31 -5.33 14.17 -10.54
CA GLY A 31 -4.78 13.85 -9.23
C GLY A 31 -5.89 13.82 -8.22
N PHE A 32 -6.38 12.62 -7.93
CA PHE A 32 -7.13 12.29 -6.73
C PHE A 32 -6.48 12.94 -5.51
N THR A 33 -7.04 14.03 -4.96
CA THR A 33 -6.53 14.61 -3.72
C THR A 33 -6.80 13.63 -2.59
N PRO A 34 -5.87 13.45 -1.63
CA PRO A 34 -6.09 12.57 -0.48
C PRO A 34 -7.42 12.88 0.23
N ASP A 35 -7.81 14.16 0.29
CA ASP A 35 -9.05 14.60 0.92
C ASP A 35 -10.33 14.12 0.20
N TYR A 36 -10.30 13.97 -1.14
CA TYR A 36 -11.50 13.63 -1.93
C TYR A 36 -11.76 12.11 -1.99
N VAL A 37 -10.70 11.31 -2.15
CA VAL A 37 -10.81 9.86 -2.44
C VAL A 37 -11.33 9.06 -1.26
N LEU A 38 -11.22 9.61 -0.05
CA LEU A 38 -11.49 8.88 1.18
C LEU A 38 -12.77 9.37 1.87
N SER A 39 -13.56 10.17 1.15
CA SER A 39 -14.87 10.66 1.56
C SER A 39 -16.02 9.69 1.23
N SER A 40 -15.75 8.62 0.46
CA SER A 40 -16.74 7.63 0.04
C SER A 40 -16.26 6.20 0.28
N GLU A 41 -17.16 5.37 0.78
CA GLU A 41 -16.96 3.92 0.92
C GLU A 41 -16.63 3.24 -0.42
N SER A 42 -17.27 3.68 -1.52
CA SER A 42 -17.05 3.10 -2.85
C SER A 42 -15.64 3.35 -3.39
N GLU A 43 -15.09 4.52 -3.10
CA GLU A 43 -13.73 4.91 -3.51
C GLU A 43 -12.70 4.11 -2.71
N ILE A 44 -12.87 3.99 -1.39
CA ILE A 44 -12.02 3.14 -0.53
C ILE A 44 -12.05 1.69 -1.03
N LYS A 45 -13.23 1.15 -1.35
CA LYS A 45 -13.38 -0.21 -1.90
C LYS A 45 -12.66 -0.37 -3.24
N SER A 46 -12.71 0.64 -4.10
CA SER A 46 -12.01 0.66 -5.39
C SER A 46 -10.49 0.63 -5.21
N LEU A 47 -9.95 1.48 -4.34
CA LEU A 47 -8.52 1.49 -4.01
C LEU A 47 -8.06 0.15 -3.45
N LEU A 48 -8.82 -0.43 -2.53
CA LEU A 48 -8.50 -1.71 -1.91
C LEU A 48 -8.55 -2.85 -2.93
N THR A 49 -9.48 -2.81 -3.90
CA THR A 49 -9.50 -3.74 -5.04
C THR A 49 -8.22 -3.63 -5.88
N GLY A 50 -7.64 -2.43 -6.00
CA GLY A 50 -6.33 -2.23 -6.62
C GLY A 50 -5.19 -2.96 -5.89
N VAL A 51 -5.22 -3.00 -4.55
CA VAL A 51 -4.25 -3.78 -3.75
C VAL A 51 -4.38 -5.28 -4.05
N TYR A 52 -5.59 -5.84 -4.03
CA TYR A 52 -5.81 -7.24 -4.42
C TYR A 52 -5.32 -7.53 -5.84
N SER A 53 -5.66 -6.66 -6.80
CA SER A 53 -5.24 -6.84 -8.18
C SER A 53 -3.72 -6.78 -8.37
N ALA A 54 -3.03 -5.96 -7.56
CA ALA A 54 -1.57 -5.95 -7.52
C ALA A 54 -1.05 -7.29 -6.99
N MET A 55 -1.60 -7.80 -5.90
CA MET A 55 -1.18 -9.07 -5.30
C MET A 55 -1.34 -10.27 -6.26
N THR A 56 -2.33 -10.26 -7.15
CA THR A 56 -2.54 -11.33 -8.14
C THR A 56 -1.59 -11.28 -9.34
N GLN A 57 -0.70 -10.30 -9.45
CA GLN A 57 0.26 -10.22 -10.55
C GLN A 57 1.30 -11.34 -10.47
N ASP A 58 1.88 -11.71 -11.62
CA ASP A 58 2.83 -12.81 -11.76
C ASP A 58 4.05 -12.65 -10.84
N ASN A 59 4.54 -11.42 -10.65
CA ASN A 59 5.68 -11.13 -9.79
C ASN A 59 5.39 -11.27 -8.27
N MET A 60 4.15 -11.60 -7.89
CA MET A 60 3.74 -11.92 -6.52
C MET A 60 2.96 -13.25 -6.49
N TYR A 61 1.70 -13.26 -6.06
CA TYR A 61 0.94 -14.49 -5.80
C TYR A 61 0.39 -15.13 -7.07
N GLY A 62 0.41 -14.44 -8.21
CA GLY A 62 -0.01 -15.00 -9.50
C GLY A 62 0.92 -16.09 -10.03
N SER A 63 2.21 -16.05 -9.68
CA SER A 63 3.18 -17.03 -10.16
C SER A 63 4.38 -17.22 -9.21
N VAL A 64 5.05 -16.14 -8.82
CA VAL A 64 6.29 -16.18 -8.03
C VAL A 64 6.11 -16.87 -6.68
N PHE A 65 5.16 -16.45 -5.84
CA PHE A 65 4.93 -17.07 -4.54
C PHE A 65 4.22 -18.41 -4.63
N ALA A 66 3.47 -18.65 -5.71
CA ALA A 66 2.79 -19.93 -5.93
C ALA A 66 3.76 -21.04 -6.37
N SER A 67 4.79 -20.69 -7.15
CA SER A 67 5.71 -21.66 -7.75
C SER A 67 7.14 -21.15 -8.00
N GLY A 68 7.30 -19.87 -8.33
CA GLY A 68 8.57 -19.31 -8.78
C GLY A 68 9.68 -19.24 -7.72
N LEU A 69 9.34 -19.18 -6.43
CA LEU A 69 10.30 -19.18 -5.30
C LEU A 69 10.34 -20.51 -4.54
N ASN A 70 9.67 -21.55 -5.05
CA ASN A 70 9.66 -22.84 -4.37
C ASN A 70 11.06 -23.46 -4.38
N LEU A 71 11.53 -23.84 -3.20
CA LEU A 71 12.79 -24.54 -3.02
C LEU A 71 12.58 -26.04 -3.16
N ASN A 72 13.61 -26.75 -3.61
CA ASN A 72 13.53 -28.22 -3.73
C ASN A 72 13.32 -28.85 -2.35
N THR A 73 12.36 -29.75 -2.24
CA THR A 73 12.05 -30.50 -1.01
C THR A 73 12.25 -32.00 -1.24
N ASP A 74 11.99 -32.80 -0.21
CA ASP A 74 11.97 -34.27 -0.31
C ASP A 74 10.74 -34.82 -1.07
N VAL A 75 9.72 -33.99 -1.29
CA VAL A 75 8.48 -34.35 -2.00
C VAL A 75 8.42 -33.81 -3.44
N GLU A 76 9.10 -32.70 -3.72
CA GLU A 76 9.12 -32.06 -5.04
C GLU A 76 10.52 -31.54 -5.37
N MET A 77 11.01 -31.85 -6.58
CA MET A 77 12.35 -31.52 -7.03
C MET A 77 12.34 -31.07 -8.48
N SER A 78 12.93 -29.90 -8.74
CA SER A 78 13.32 -29.42 -10.06
C SER A 78 14.83 -29.55 -10.24
N ALA A 79 15.25 -30.23 -11.31
CA ALA A 79 16.66 -30.37 -11.66
C ALA A 79 17.04 -29.37 -12.75
N PHE A 80 18.17 -28.68 -12.56
CA PHE A 80 18.72 -27.72 -13.52
C PHE A 80 20.10 -28.21 -13.96
N SER A 81 20.28 -28.41 -15.27
CA SER A 81 21.53 -28.93 -15.85
C SER A 81 22.32 -27.85 -16.60
N ASN A 82 22.14 -26.58 -16.25
CA ASN A 82 22.66 -25.48 -17.04
C ASN A 82 24.04 -25.02 -16.54
N ASN A 83 25.02 -24.96 -17.44
CA ASN A 83 26.36 -24.40 -17.14
C ASN A 83 26.41 -22.87 -17.28
N THR A 84 25.31 -22.25 -17.71
CA THR A 84 25.22 -20.80 -17.93
C THR A 84 24.43 -20.18 -16.79
N VAL A 85 24.97 -19.11 -16.21
CA VAL A 85 24.31 -18.32 -15.17
C VAL A 85 22.96 -17.84 -15.68
N ASN A 86 21.87 -18.25 -15.04
CA ASN A 86 20.54 -17.73 -15.34
C ASN A 86 20.31 -16.43 -14.55
N SER A 87 20.17 -15.29 -15.23
CA SER A 87 19.82 -14.02 -14.58
C SER A 87 18.34 -13.93 -14.18
N ALA A 88 17.46 -14.74 -14.78
CA ALA A 88 16.04 -14.78 -14.43
C ALA A 88 15.78 -15.48 -13.09
N GLY A 89 16.72 -16.30 -12.59
CA GLY A 89 16.61 -17.01 -11.32
C GLY A 89 15.72 -18.25 -11.34
N SER A 90 15.52 -18.90 -12.50
CA SER A 90 14.68 -20.11 -12.58
C SER A 90 15.23 -21.27 -11.75
N ASP A 91 16.53 -21.27 -11.47
CA ASP A 91 17.29 -22.27 -10.72
C ASP A 91 17.30 -22.00 -9.20
N ILE A 92 16.45 -21.11 -8.71
CA ILE A 92 16.29 -20.83 -7.26
C ILE A 92 16.03 -22.07 -6.42
N ALA A 93 15.34 -23.06 -7.00
CA ALA A 93 15.04 -24.30 -6.30
C ALA A 93 16.30 -25.08 -5.86
N CYS A 94 17.45 -24.83 -6.48
CA CYS A 94 18.73 -25.48 -6.17
C CYS A 94 19.47 -24.90 -4.96
N TYR A 95 18.89 -23.96 -4.20
CA TYR A 95 19.51 -23.32 -3.03
C TYR A 95 20.80 -22.52 -3.34
N ASP A 96 21.03 -22.16 -4.61
CA ASP A 96 22.21 -21.38 -5.02
C ASP A 96 21.86 -19.94 -5.41
N VAL A 97 21.19 -19.25 -4.49
CA VAL A 97 20.63 -17.91 -4.72
C VAL A 97 21.70 -16.88 -5.08
N LYS A 98 21.42 -16.08 -6.12
CA LYS A 98 22.32 -15.00 -6.59
C LYS A 98 21.70 -13.61 -6.40
N PRO A 99 22.49 -12.61 -6.01
CA PRO A 99 21.99 -11.26 -5.72
C PRO A 99 21.49 -10.49 -6.95
N TYR A 100 21.84 -10.94 -8.16
CA TYR A 100 21.46 -10.29 -9.42
C TYR A 100 20.24 -10.93 -10.11
N TRP A 101 19.55 -11.84 -9.44
CA TRP A 101 18.37 -12.49 -10.01
C TRP A 101 17.19 -11.53 -10.11
N THR A 102 16.67 -11.38 -11.33
CA THR A 102 15.59 -10.46 -11.62
C THR A 102 14.31 -10.82 -10.87
N ILE A 103 14.00 -12.13 -10.70
CA ILE A 103 12.82 -12.58 -9.94
C ILE A 103 12.78 -12.01 -8.51
N LEU A 104 13.91 -11.99 -7.80
CA LEU A 104 13.97 -11.46 -6.44
C LEU A 104 13.78 -9.94 -6.42
N ASN A 105 14.45 -9.23 -7.34
CA ASN A 105 14.36 -7.78 -7.42
C ASN A 105 12.94 -7.32 -7.81
N ASP A 106 12.33 -7.97 -8.79
CA ASP A 106 11.01 -7.60 -9.29
C ASP A 106 9.93 -7.86 -8.25
N THR A 107 10.01 -9.01 -7.55
CA THR A 107 9.10 -9.32 -6.44
C THR A 107 9.29 -8.37 -5.27
N TRP A 108 10.53 -8.10 -4.86
CA TRP A 108 10.80 -7.11 -3.80
C TRP A 108 10.15 -5.76 -4.12
N ASN A 109 10.40 -5.23 -5.32
CA ASN A 109 9.84 -3.94 -5.75
C ASN A 109 8.29 -3.98 -5.83
N ALA A 110 7.72 -5.09 -6.29
CA ALA A 110 6.27 -5.26 -6.36
C ALA A 110 5.61 -5.28 -4.97
N MET A 111 6.22 -5.98 -4.01
CA MET A 111 5.73 -6.06 -2.64
C MET A 111 5.80 -4.70 -1.96
N TYR A 112 6.95 -4.01 -2.01
CA TYR A 112 7.09 -2.69 -1.38
C TYR A 112 6.20 -1.63 -2.03
N LYS A 113 6.00 -1.68 -3.35
CA LYS A 113 5.02 -0.81 -4.02
C LYS A 113 3.60 -1.07 -3.50
N THR A 114 3.21 -2.34 -3.37
CA THR A 114 1.89 -2.73 -2.85
C THR A 114 1.72 -2.32 -1.39
N ILE A 115 2.76 -2.49 -0.56
CA ILE A 115 2.79 -2.04 0.83
C ILE A 115 2.60 -0.53 0.92
N ASN A 116 3.29 0.26 0.07
CA ASN A 116 3.13 1.71 0.10
C ASN A 116 1.71 2.14 -0.25
N ILE A 117 1.12 1.58 -1.32
CA ILE A 117 -0.28 1.84 -1.69
C ILE A 117 -1.23 1.43 -0.55
N THR A 118 -0.93 0.34 0.15
CA THR A 118 -1.73 -0.10 1.29
C THR A 118 -1.59 0.86 2.47
N ASN A 119 -0.40 1.39 2.73
CA ASN A 119 -0.19 2.42 3.75
C ASN A 119 -0.92 3.71 3.41
N ASP A 120 -0.91 4.15 2.14
CA ASP A 120 -1.69 5.31 1.67
C ASP A 120 -3.19 5.15 1.99
N ILE A 121 -3.74 3.95 1.73
CA ILE A 121 -5.15 3.64 2.03
C ILE A 121 -5.40 3.64 3.55
N ILE A 122 -4.51 3.04 4.35
CA ILE A 122 -4.64 2.97 5.80
C ILE A 122 -4.65 4.38 6.40
N GLU A 123 -3.65 5.20 6.10
CA GLU A 123 -3.56 6.58 6.59
C GLU A 123 -4.75 7.42 6.12
N GLY A 124 -5.16 7.19 4.87
CA GLY A 124 -6.33 7.79 4.29
C GLY A 124 -7.65 7.49 5.02
N ILE A 125 -7.85 6.23 5.40
CA ILE A 125 -9.02 5.84 6.19
C ILE A 125 -8.94 6.46 7.59
N GLU A 126 -7.75 6.56 8.21
CA GLU A 126 -7.60 7.11 9.56
C GLU A 126 -8.02 8.58 9.69
N VAL A 127 -7.88 9.36 8.61
CA VAL A 127 -8.30 10.77 8.55
C VAL A 127 -9.72 10.96 7.99
N SER A 128 -10.35 9.90 7.48
CA SER A 128 -11.70 9.97 6.90
C SER A 128 -12.75 10.26 7.97
N PRO A 129 -13.72 11.16 7.72
CA PRO A 129 -14.85 11.38 8.64
C PRO A 129 -15.77 10.16 8.77
N LEU A 130 -15.66 9.18 7.87
CA LEU A 130 -16.42 7.92 7.94
C LEU A 130 -15.83 6.93 8.94
N PHE A 131 -14.61 7.15 9.42
CA PHE A 131 -13.90 6.21 10.27
C PHE A 131 -13.86 6.67 11.73
N SER A 132 -13.93 5.71 12.65
CA SER A 132 -13.64 5.90 14.06
C SER A 132 -13.05 4.60 14.61
N LYS A 133 -12.00 4.67 15.43
CA LYS A 133 -11.48 3.49 16.13
C LYS A 133 -12.39 3.04 17.27
N THR A 134 -13.31 3.91 17.74
CA THR A 134 -14.23 3.61 18.84
C THR A 134 -15.29 2.60 18.43
N THR A 135 -15.51 1.58 19.26
CA THR A 135 -16.58 0.59 19.05
C THR A 135 -17.96 1.27 19.02
N GLY A 136 -18.79 0.93 18.03
CA GLY A 136 -20.13 1.51 17.86
C GLY A 136 -20.18 2.87 17.15
N GLU A 137 -19.03 3.47 16.83
CA GLU A 137 -18.95 4.72 16.05
C GLU A 137 -18.39 4.47 14.64
N GLY A 138 -18.57 5.42 13.71
CA GLY A 138 -18.06 5.29 12.34
C GLY A 138 -18.81 4.27 11.49
N ASN A 139 -18.44 4.19 10.20
CA ASN A 139 -19.02 3.26 9.24
C ASN A 139 -18.39 1.86 9.40
N ALA A 140 -19.24 0.84 9.56
CA ALA A 140 -18.81 -0.55 9.74
C ALA A 140 -18.09 -1.14 8.52
N GLU A 141 -18.47 -0.76 7.29
CA GLU A 141 -17.78 -1.20 6.07
C GLU A 141 -16.40 -0.55 5.95
N VAL A 142 -16.27 0.72 6.32
CA VAL A 142 -14.97 1.41 6.33
C VAL A 142 -14.03 0.78 7.35
N LYS A 143 -14.56 0.39 8.52
CA LYS A 143 -13.83 -0.39 9.53
C LYS A 143 -13.39 -1.77 9.03
N GLN A 144 -14.27 -2.48 8.34
CA GLN A 144 -13.94 -3.75 7.69
C GLN A 144 -12.79 -3.55 6.69
N MET A 145 -12.86 -2.55 5.82
CA MET A 145 -11.82 -2.25 4.83
C MET A 145 -10.50 -1.80 5.46
N TYR A 146 -10.55 -1.11 6.61
CA TYR A 146 -9.36 -0.76 7.40
C TYR A 146 -8.65 -2.01 7.94
N GLY A 147 -9.40 -2.94 8.53
CA GLY A 147 -8.87 -4.21 9.01
C GLY A 147 -8.33 -5.08 7.88
N GLU A 148 -9.03 -5.10 6.75
CA GLU A 148 -8.62 -5.80 5.54
C GLU A 148 -7.29 -5.25 4.99
N ALA A 149 -7.13 -3.94 4.84
CA ALA A 149 -5.88 -3.33 4.38
C ALA A 149 -4.70 -3.68 5.30
N LYS A 150 -4.90 -3.64 6.63
CA LYS A 150 -3.89 -4.04 7.61
C LYS A 150 -3.55 -5.53 7.54
N THR A 151 -4.56 -6.38 7.31
CA THR A 151 -4.38 -7.82 7.11
C THR A 151 -3.53 -8.11 5.88
N LEU A 152 -3.79 -7.44 4.76
CA LEU A 152 -3.00 -7.58 3.53
C LEU A 152 -1.56 -7.08 3.71
N ARG A 153 -1.37 -5.96 4.42
CA ARG A 153 -0.02 -5.48 4.76
C ARG A 153 0.75 -6.49 5.60
N ALA A 154 0.09 -7.11 6.58
CA ALA A 154 0.71 -8.15 7.41
C ALA A 154 1.09 -9.38 6.58
N MET A 155 0.21 -9.83 5.67
CA MET A 155 0.50 -10.92 4.74
C MET A 155 1.73 -10.63 3.87
N LEU A 156 1.81 -9.43 3.28
CA LEU A 156 2.95 -9.02 2.46
C LEU A 156 4.27 -8.99 3.27
N TYR A 157 4.24 -8.46 4.50
CA TYR A 157 5.45 -8.47 5.33
C TYR A 157 5.83 -9.85 5.83
N LEU A 158 4.87 -10.73 6.11
CA LEU A 158 5.14 -12.12 6.50
C LEU A 158 5.92 -12.85 5.40
N ASP A 159 5.51 -12.70 4.14
CA ASP A 159 6.21 -13.34 3.03
C ASP A 159 7.54 -12.67 2.70
N LEU A 160 7.68 -11.35 2.90
CA LEU A 160 8.99 -10.67 2.86
C LEU A 160 9.94 -11.26 3.90
N VAL A 161 9.49 -11.44 5.14
CA VAL A 161 10.30 -12.00 6.23
C VAL A 161 10.67 -13.46 5.96
N ARG A 162 9.75 -14.26 5.40
CA ARG A 162 10.01 -15.67 5.06
C ARG A 162 11.10 -15.84 4.01
N VAL A 163 11.14 -14.95 3.02
CA VAL A 163 12.09 -15.05 1.89
C VAL A 163 13.40 -14.32 2.19
N TRP A 164 13.37 -13.13 2.78
CA TRP A 164 14.55 -12.28 2.99
C TRP A 164 15.04 -12.19 4.44
N GLY A 165 14.24 -12.61 5.42
CA GLY A 165 14.58 -12.49 6.83
C GLY A 165 14.33 -11.08 7.37
N ASP A 166 15.41 -10.36 7.67
CA ASP A 166 15.30 -9.01 8.22
C ASP A 166 15.14 -8.02 7.05
N VAL A 167 14.09 -7.21 7.08
CA VAL A 167 13.71 -6.34 5.96
C VAL A 167 13.46 -4.91 6.42
N VAL A 168 13.41 -3.96 5.47
CA VAL A 168 13.05 -2.58 5.78
C VAL A 168 11.57 -2.52 6.16
N PHE A 169 11.26 -1.91 7.30
CA PHE A 169 9.91 -1.92 7.85
C PHE A 169 9.33 -0.49 7.93
N HIS A 170 8.24 -0.27 7.19
CA HIS A 170 7.55 1.01 7.10
C HIS A 170 6.03 0.81 7.14
N THR A 171 5.38 1.46 8.09
CA THR A 171 3.92 1.38 8.28
C THR A 171 3.19 2.66 7.87
N LYS A 172 3.92 3.60 7.27
CA LYS A 172 3.45 4.89 6.77
C LYS A 172 3.65 4.99 5.27
N ALA A 173 2.89 5.85 4.61
CA ALA A 173 3.14 6.19 3.23
C ALA A 173 4.49 6.88 3.08
N SER A 174 5.13 6.68 1.92
CA SER A 174 6.36 7.40 1.60
C SER A 174 6.06 8.86 1.24
N GLU A 175 6.76 9.80 1.86
CA GLU A 175 6.69 11.23 1.56
C GLU A 175 7.92 11.74 0.80
N SER A 176 7.81 12.91 0.18
CA SER A 176 8.87 13.43 -0.71
C SER A 176 10.18 13.80 0.01
N ASP A 177 10.12 14.04 1.32
CA ASP A 177 11.24 14.39 2.20
C ASP A 177 11.74 13.20 3.04
N ASP A 178 11.22 12.00 2.80
CA ASP A 178 11.62 10.80 3.53
C ASP A 178 13.08 10.44 3.32
N LYS A 179 13.68 9.91 4.39
CA LYS A 179 15.02 9.33 4.35
C LYS A 179 14.92 7.88 3.93
N PHE A 180 15.08 7.60 2.64
CA PHE A 180 15.01 6.24 2.08
C PHE A 180 16.18 5.32 2.44
N LEU A 181 17.27 5.85 3.02
CA LEU A 181 18.41 5.07 3.50
C LEU A 181 18.18 4.59 4.93
N VAL A 182 17.27 3.65 5.09
CA VAL A 182 16.93 3.03 6.38
C VAL A 182 17.50 1.62 6.43
N GLY A 183 18.01 1.21 7.60
CA GLY A 183 18.45 -0.16 7.82
C GLY A 183 17.28 -1.14 7.85
N VAL A 184 17.61 -2.43 7.82
CA VAL A 184 16.62 -3.49 8.07
C VAL A 184 16.21 -3.52 9.54
N THR A 185 14.99 -3.99 9.80
CA THR A 185 14.44 -4.19 11.14
C THR A 185 14.47 -5.69 11.47
N ASP A 186 14.74 -6.02 12.73
CA ASP A 186 14.72 -7.42 13.20
C ASP A 186 13.35 -8.05 12.92
N ARG A 187 13.36 -9.24 12.31
CA ARG A 187 12.12 -9.91 11.92
C ARG A 187 11.14 -10.15 13.06
N ASN A 188 11.62 -10.38 14.29
CA ASN A 188 10.72 -10.62 15.42
C ASN A 188 10.00 -9.32 15.79
N GLN A 189 10.69 -8.17 15.73
CA GLN A 189 10.04 -6.87 15.93
C GLN A 189 8.97 -6.58 14.88
N ILE A 190 9.22 -6.96 13.62
CA ILE A 190 8.24 -6.83 12.53
C ILE A 190 7.02 -7.72 12.85
N LEU A 191 7.25 -9.00 13.16
CA LEU A 191 6.18 -9.95 13.43
C LEU A 191 5.36 -9.58 14.67
N ASP A 192 6.02 -9.19 15.76
CA ASP A 192 5.36 -8.73 17.00
C ASP A 192 4.46 -7.52 16.72
N PHE A 193 4.97 -6.53 15.97
CA PHE A 193 4.16 -5.38 15.57
C PHE A 193 2.93 -5.80 14.76
N LEU A 194 3.12 -6.65 13.75
CA LEU A 194 2.03 -7.07 12.87
C LEU A 194 0.97 -7.87 13.62
N ILE A 195 1.36 -8.75 14.54
CA ILE A 195 0.44 -9.50 15.39
C ILE A 195 -0.43 -8.54 16.22
N GLU A 196 0.17 -7.56 16.88
CA GLU A 196 -0.58 -6.55 17.66
C GLU A 196 -1.49 -5.71 16.76
N ASP A 197 -1.04 -5.36 15.56
CA ASP A 197 -1.83 -4.60 14.59
C ASP A 197 -3.06 -5.39 14.11
N LEU A 198 -2.92 -6.71 13.89
CA LEU A 198 -4.01 -7.62 13.54
C LEU A 198 -4.99 -7.81 14.71
N ILE A 199 -4.49 -8.04 15.93
CA ILE A 199 -5.31 -8.15 17.14
C ILE A 199 -6.17 -6.88 17.35
N ALA A 200 -5.62 -5.70 17.05
CA ALA A 200 -6.34 -4.45 17.20
C ALA A 200 -7.50 -4.27 16.20
N VAL A 201 -7.38 -4.81 14.98
CA VAL A 201 -8.41 -4.66 13.93
C VAL A 201 -9.38 -5.82 13.83
N GLU A 202 -9.01 -7.01 14.31
CA GLU A 202 -9.84 -8.22 14.31
C GLU A 202 -11.27 -7.97 14.84
N PRO A 203 -11.50 -7.21 15.93
CA PRO A 203 -12.85 -6.96 16.44
C PRO A 203 -13.70 -6.05 15.55
N MET A 204 -13.05 -5.30 14.65
CA MET A 204 -13.71 -4.40 13.70
C MET A 204 -14.14 -5.13 12.41
N MET A 205 -13.62 -6.33 12.19
CA MET A 205 -13.86 -7.12 10.99
C MET A 205 -15.08 -8.03 11.13
N LYS A 206 -15.68 -8.38 10.00
CA LYS A 206 -16.82 -9.27 9.85
C LYS A 206 -16.37 -10.68 9.45
N TYR A 207 -17.12 -11.68 9.88
CA TYR A 207 -16.95 -13.05 9.40
C TYR A 207 -17.29 -13.14 7.91
N ALA A 208 -16.74 -14.12 7.20
CA ALA A 208 -16.94 -14.22 5.75
C ALA A 208 -18.42 -14.39 5.37
N ALA A 209 -19.20 -15.04 6.26
CA ALA A 209 -20.64 -15.20 6.11
C ALA A 209 -21.44 -13.89 6.12
N ASP A 210 -20.88 -12.82 6.70
CA ASP A 210 -21.52 -11.51 6.84
C ASP A 210 -21.03 -10.50 5.78
N LEU A 211 -20.17 -10.93 4.84
CA LEU A 211 -19.63 -10.11 3.75
C LEU A 211 -20.47 -10.29 2.48
N ASP A 212 -20.77 -9.18 1.79
CA ASP A 212 -21.54 -9.15 0.54
C ASP A 212 -20.76 -9.66 -0.68
N TYR A 213 -19.43 -9.75 -0.55
CA TYR A 213 -18.49 -10.16 -1.61
C TYR A 213 -17.84 -11.54 -1.38
N GLY A 214 -18.29 -12.31 -0.40
CA GLY A 214 -17.84 -13.67 -0.17
C GLY A 214 -16.39 -13.81 0.32
N VAL A 215 -15.75 -14.93 -0.04
CA VAL A 215 -14.45 -15.39 0.53
C VAL A 215 -13.20 -14.84 -0.17
N GLU A 216 -13.37 -14.01 -1.21
CA GLU A 216 -12.27 -13.50 -2.05
C GLU A 216 -11.55 -12.28 -1.44
N ARG A 217 -11.97 -11.84 -0.23
CA ARG A 217 -11.42 -10.68 0.48
C ARG A 217 -11.16 -11.06 1.94
N ALA A 218 -10.26 -10.33 2.61
CA ALA A 218 -9.82 -10.68 3.96
C ALA A 218 -10.97 -10.49 4.95
N SER A 219 -11.51 -11.60 5.42
CA SER A 219 -12.49 -11.64 6.49
C SER A 219 -11.81 -11.61 7.85
N ARG A 220 -12.61 -11.47 8.91
CA ARG A 220 -12.15 -11.65 10.29
C ARG A 220 -11.43 -12.99 10.50
N GLU A 221 -11.93 -14.03 9.86
CA GLU A 221 -11.39 -15.40 9.97
C GLU A 221 -10.02 -15.50 9.30
N TYR A 222 -9.84 -14.81 8.18
CA TYR A 222 -8.55 -14.72 7.51
C TYR A 222 -7.53 -13.92 8.33
N CYS A 223 -7.96 -12.87 9.04
CA CYS A 223 -7.13 -12.12 9.98
C CYS A 223 -6.68 -12.96 11.19
N GLN A 224 -7.49 -13.94 11.61
CA GLN A 224 -7.17 -14.85 12.71
C GLN A 224 -6.24 -16.01 12.32
N ALA A 225 -6.18 -16.36 11.05
CA ALA A 225 -5.45 -17.52 10.52
C ALA A 225 -3.95 -17.23 10.32
#